data_AF-A0A957IKX9-F1
#
_entry.id   AF-A0A957IKX9-F1
#
_cell.length_a   1.000
_cell.length_b   1.000
_cell.length_c   1.000
_cell.angle_alpha   90.00
_cell.angle_beta   90.00
_cell.angle_gamma   90.00
#
_symmetry.space_group_name_H-M   'P 1'
#
loop_
_entity.id
_entity.type
_entity.pdbx_description
1 polymer ?
#
loop_
_entity_poly.entity_id
_entity_poly.type
_entity_poly.pdbx_seq_one_letter_code
_entity_poly.pdbx_strand_id
1 'polypeptide(L)' 'AEAERGIELIQAGQASVDLRPVGSAIRRYQHQMVRQANLVSHSYGKEPNRYVRIFSASREN' A
#
# COMPACT_ATOMS: atom_id res chain seq x y z
N ALA A 1 -3.64 -0.14 -11.71
CA ALA A 1 -2.83 -1.15 -10.97
C ALA A 1 -3.46 -1.50 -9.62
N GLU A 2 -3.04 -2.57 -8.93
CA GLU A 2 -3.63 -2.97 -7.63
C GLU A 2 -3.45 -1.93 -6.51
N ALA A 3 -2.31 -1.25 -6.47
CA ALA A 3 -2.08 -0.16 -5.50
C ALA A 3 -2.98 1.06 -5.76
N GLU A 4 -3.34 1.38 -7.01
CA GLU A 4 -4.27 2.49 -7.33
C GLU A 4 -5.64 2.23 -6.70
N ARG A 5 -6.18 1.04 -6.92
CA ARG A 5 -7.45 0.62 -6.31
C ARG A 5 -7.38 0.64 -4.78
N GLY A 6 -6.25 0.22 -4.21
CA GLY A 6 -6.03 0.31 -2.77
C GLY A 6 -6.03 1.75 -2.25
N ILE A 7 -5.43 2.69 -2.98
CA ILE A 7 -5.42 4.12 -2.66
C ILE A 7 -6.83 4.71 -2.75
N GLU A 8 -7.57 4.42 -3.82
CA GLU A 8 -8.96 4.87 -4.02
C GLU A 8 -9.86 4.43 -2.86
N LEU A 9 -9.72 3.18 -2.41
CA LEU A 9 -10.45 2.64 -1.27
C LEU A 9 -10.14 3.37 0.04
N ILE A 10 -8.87 3.72 0.28
CA ILE A 10 -8.47 4.53 1.44
C ILE A 10 -9.08 5.92 1.38
N GLN A 11 -9.03 6.57 0.21
CA GLN A 11 -9.63 7.89 -0.02
C GLN A 11 -11.15 7.86 0.11
N ALA A 12 -11.79 6.73 -0.22
CA ALA A 12 -13.21 6.48 0.01
C ALA A 12 -13.57 6.22 1.49
N GLY A 13 -12.58 6.21 2.39
CA GLY A 13 -12.80 6.11 3.84
C GLY A 13 -12.41 4.78 4.47
N GLN A 14 -11.81 3.82 3.74
CA GLN A 14 -11.26 2.64 4.38
C GLN A 14 -10.05 3.00 5.25
N ALA A 15 -9.97 2.43 6.45
CA ALA A 15 -8.86 2.68 7.36
C ALA A 15 -7.53 2.05 6.90
N SER A 16 -7.60 0.86 6.29
CA SER A 16 -6.45 0.18 5.71
C SER A 16 -6.86 -0.81 4.63
N VAL A 17 -5.96 -1.10 3.68
CA VAL A 17 -6.16 -2.08 2.61
C VAL A 17 -4.92 -2.94 2.44
N ASP A 18 -5.11 -4.25 2.39
CA ASP A 18 -4.05 -5.21 2.05
C ASP A 18 -4.03 -5.49 0.56
N LEU A 19 -2.86 -5.36 -0.04
CA LEU A 19 -2.62 -5.81 -1.41
C LEU A 19 -2.22 -7.29 -1.39
N ARG A 20 -2.29 -7.95 -2.54
CA ARG A 20 -1.83 -9.34 -2.70
C ARG A 20 -0.31 -9.44 -2.50
N PRO A 21 0.19 -10.59 -2.02
CA PRO A 21 1.61 -10.88 -2.00
C PRO A 21 2.24 -10.77 -3.38
N VAL A 22 3.34 -10.04 -3.48
CA VAL A 22 4.08 -9.83 -4.73
C VAL A 22 5.56 -9.71 -4.42
N GLY A 23 6.41 -9.95 -5.43
CA GLY A 23 7.86 -9.86 -5.28
C GLY A 23 8.35 -8.45 -4.93
N SER A 24 9.62 -8.36 -4.49
CA SER A 24 10.25 -7.13 -3.99
C SER A 24 10.18 -5.95 -4.96
N ALA A 25 10.36 -6.18 -6.27
CA ALA A 25 10.30 -5.14 -7.28
C ALA A 25 8.92 -4.50 -7.40
N ILE A 26 7.86 -5.33 -7.40
CA ILE A 26 6.47 -4.86 -7.49
C ILE A 26 6.08 -4.15 -6.18
N ARG A 27 6.44 -4.69 -5.01
CA ARG A 27 6.17 -3.99 -3.72
C ARG A 27 6.85 -2.63 -3.64
N ARG A 28 8.08 -2.48 -4.16
CA ARG A 28 8.76 -1.19 -4.20
C ARG A 28 7.95 -0.18 -5.03
N TYR A 29 7.46 -0.60 -6.19
CA TYR A 29 6.59 0.23 -7.02
C TYR A 29 5.27 0.58 -6.32
N GLN A 30 4.62 -0.38 -5.67
CA GLN A 30 3.41 -0.13 -4.86
C GLN A 30 3.67 0.90 -3.74
N HIS A 31 4.79 0.78 -3.01
CA HIS A 31 5.16 1.77 -2.00
C HIS A 31 5.41 3.17 -2.58
N GLN A 32 6.03 3.26 -3.77
CA GLN A 32 6.25 4.54 -4.46
C GLN A 32 4.92 5.22 -4.80
N MET A 33 3.96 4.46 -5.34
CA MET A 33 2.62 4.98 -5.64
C MET A 33 1.88 5.47 -4.39
N VAL A 34 1.93 4.70 -3.30
CA VAL A 34 1.29 5.08 -2.04
C VAL A 34 1.92 6.36 -1.47
N ARG A 35 3.25 6.49 -1.58
CA ARG A 35 3.95 7.73 -1.17
C ARG A 35 3.55 8.93 -2.03
N GLN A 36 3.41 8.76 -3.34
CA GLN A 36 2.95 9.84 -4.24
C GLN A 36 1.54 10.32 -3.88
N ALA A 37 0.71 9.45 -3.30
CA ALA A 37 -0.61 9.80 -2.79
C ALA A 37 -0.60 10.37 -1.35
N ASN A 38 0.58 10.68 -0.77
CA ASN A 38 0.75 11.16 0.61
C ASN A 38 0.22 10.22 1.70
N LEU A 39 0.12 8.92 1.39
CA LEU A 39 -0.37 7.90 2.31
C LEU A 39 0.79 7.11 2.95
N VAL A 40 0.48 6.47 4.07
CA VAL A 40 1.39 5.55 4.77
C VAL A 40 1.20 4.12 4.26
N SER A 41 2.30 3.38 4.12
CA SER A 41 2.28 1.95 3.83
C SER A 41 3.41 1.19 4.50
N HIS A 42 3.15 -0.07 4.84
CA HIS A 42 4.13 -1.00 5.40
C HIS A 42 4.06 -2.36 4.72
N SER A 43 5.19 -3.06 4.66
CA SER A 43 5.23 -4.44 4.16
C SER A 43 5.04 -5.42 5.31
N TYR A 44 4.19 -6.42 5.12
CA TYR A 44 3.90 -7.48 6.09
C TYR A 44 4.15 -8.86 5.50
N GLY A 45 4.37 -9.86 6.36
CA GLY A 45 4.67 -11.23 5.96
C GLY A 45 6.15 -11.50 5.61
N LYS A 46 6.44 -12.75 5.27
CA LYS A 46 7.75 -13.23 4.80
C LYS A 46 7.62 -13.70 3.35
N GLU A 47 8.70 -13.67 2.60
CA GLU A 47 8.66 -14.17 1.22
C GLU A 47 8.30 -15.66 1.16
N PRO A 48 7.52 -16.08 0.15
CA PRO A 48 6.97 -15.29 -0.97
C PRO A 48 5.63 -14.58 -0.66
N ASN A 49 5.12 -14.74 0.56
CA ASN A 49 3.82 -14.21 1.00
C ASN A 49 3.91 -12.77 1.53
N ARG A 50 4.96 -12.02 1.19
CA ARG A 50 5.13 -10.65 1.66
C ARG A 50 4.31 -9.69 0.80
N TYR A 51 3.52 -8.84 1.44
CA TYR A 51 2.59 -7.91 0.80
C TYR A 51 2.71 -6.49 1.37
N VAL A 52 2.06 -5.53 0.72
CA VAL A 52 1.96 -4.12 1.18
C VAL A 52 0.58 -3.88 1.77
N ARG A 53 0.52 -3.28 2.96
CA ARG A 53 -0.70 -2.69 3.53
C ARG A 53 -0.63 -1.16 3.41
N ILE A 54 -1.71 -0.56 2.95
CA ILE A 54 -1.90 0.90 2.85
C ILE A 54 -2.77 1.34 4.02
N PHE A 55 -2.49 2.50 4.60
CA PHE A 55 -3.24 3.09 5.71
C PHE A 55 -3.79 4.47 5.34
N SER A 56 -4.91 4.86 5.95
CA SER A 56 -5.50 6.20 5.81
C SER A 56 -4.74 7.31 6.52
N ALA A 57 -3.71 6.97 7.30
CA ALA A 57 -2.84 7.97 7.91
C ALA A 57 -2.12 8.79 6.82
N SER A 58 -2.23 10.12 6.93
CA SER A 58 -1.44 11.05 6.15
C SER A 58 0.02 10.98 6.59
N ARG A 59 0.94 11.11 5.63
CA ARG A 59 2.37 11.24 5.91
C ARG A 59 2.79 12.59 6.48
N GLU A 60 1.93 13.62 6.41
CA GLU A 60 2.26 15.00 6.82
C GLU A 60 1.82 15.36 8.25
N ASN A 61 1.75 14.38 9.15
CA ASN A 61 1.47 14.60 10.57
C ASN A 61 2.74 14.46 11.42
#